data_AF-A0A4P5QBQ9-F1
#
_entry.id   AF-A0A4P5QBQ9-F1
#
_cell.length_a   1.000
_cell.length_b   1.000
_cell.length_c   1.000
_cell.angle_alpha   90.00
_cell.angle_beta   90.00
_cell.angle_gamma   90.00
#
_symmetry.space_group_name_H-M   'P 1'
#
loop_
_entity.id
_entity.type
_entity.pdbx_description
1 polymer ?
#
loop_
_entity_poly.entity_id
_entity_poly.type
_entity_poly.pdbx_seq_one_letter_code
_entity_poly.pdbx_strand_id
1 'polypeptide(L)'
;MEIYENDNEQVDAVKRFFAENGKALVVGVVLGIGALVGWRYWNSHQAESSMASSLEYQTVTQAVRADQPATLSAAEKFAASTKNTYGALASLEIAQKYADNNDLAKAAAQLQQGLSSTSDENLQALINVRLARVQIQQKQIDAALKTLDSVKGEGWVAIIADLRGEALLSKGDKQGARDAWSKGSQTDASPALREMMQMKINNLSS
;
A
#
# COMPACT_ATOMS: atom_id res chain seq x y z
N MET A 1 24.44 -57.02 35.25
CA MET A 1 23.74 -56.07 34.35
C MET A 1 22.33 -56.64 34.21
N GLU A 2 21.42 -56.21 35.07
CA GLU A 2 20.00 -56.57 34.99
C GLU A 2 19.20 -55.28 35.13
N ILE A 3 18.51 -54.89 34.06
CA ILE A 3 17.62 -53.73 34.00
C ILE A 3 16.21 -54.32 34.12
N TYR A 4 15.76 -54.52 35.36
CA TYR A 4 14.37 -54.81 35.69
C TYR A 4 13.78 -53.62 36.43
N GLU A 5 13.70 -52.49 35.74
CA GLU A 5 12.81 -51.38 36.05
C GLU A 5 12.26 -50.98 34.69
N ASN A 6 10.95 -51.05 34.46
CA ASN A 6 10.36 -50.00 33.62
C ASN A 6 8.85 -49.94 33.52
N ASP A 7 8.09 -51.03 33.56
CA ASP A 7 6.70 -50.92 33.09
C ASP A 7 5.73 -50.37 34.15
N ASN A 8 5.82 -50.84 35.41
CA ASN A 8 4.91 -50.38 36.46
C ASN A 8 5.22 -48.96 36.96
N GLU A 9 6.50 -48.61 37.06
CA GLU A 9 6.91 -47.26 37.51
C GLU A 9 6.62 -46.17 36.48
N GLN A 10 6.75 -46.47 35.18
CA GLN A 10 6.33 -45.53 34.13
C GLN A 10 4.84 -45.23 34.21
N VAL A 11 4.00 -46.26 34.41
CA VAL A 11 2.54 -46.08 34.50
C VAL A 11 2.16 -45.26 35.73
N ASP A 12 2.81 -45.48 36.87
CA ASP A 12 2.55 -44.71 38.08
C ASP A 12 3.10 -43.27 38.00
N ALA A 13 4.22 -43.05 37.32
CA ALA A 13 4.75 -41.72 37.03
C ALA A 13 3.79 -40.92 36.13
N VAL A 14 3.23 -41.55 35.09
CA VAL A 14 2.22 -40.92 34.22
C VAL A 14 0.94 -40.62 34.99
N LYS A 15 0.44 -41.56 35.81
CA LYS A 15 -0.75 -41.32 36.65
C LYS A 15 -0.54 -40.15 37.62
N ARG A 16 0.61 -40.08 38.29
CA ARG A 16 0.97 -38.96 39.19
C ARG A 16 1.05 -37.64 38.44
N PHE A 17 1.69 -37.64 37.26
CA PHE A 17 1.79 -36.44 36.44
C PHE A 17 0.42 -35.86 36.09
N PHE A 18 -0.53 -36.69 35.64
CA PHE A 18 -1.90 -36.23 35.34
C PHE A 18 -2.71 -35.88 36.59
N ALA A 19 -2.51 -36.59 37.72
CA ALA A 19 -3.17 -36.26 38.98
C ALA A 19 -2.70 -34.89 39.53
N GLU A 20 -1.41 -34.57 39.38
CA GLU A 20 -0.82 -33.31 39.84
C GLU A 20 -1.08 -32.14 38.86
N ASN A 21 -1.02 -32.39 37.55
CA ASN A 21 -1.05 -31.33 36.52
C ASN A 21 -2.36 -31.26 35.73
N GLY A 22 -3.33 -32.15 35.97
CA GLY A 22 -4.55 -32.29 35.16
C GLY A 22 -5.34 -30.99 35.02
N LYS A 23 -5.43 -30.15 36.06
CA LYS A 23 -6.09 -28.84 35.98
C LYS A 23 -5.36 -27.88 35.04
N ALA A 24 -4.03 -27.83 35.10
CA ALA A 24 -3.22 -26.97 34.24
C ALA A 24 -3.28 -27.44 32.77
N LEU A 25 -3.30 -28.75 32.52
CA LEU A 25 -3.48 -29.32 31.19
C LEU A 25 -4.84 -28.95 30.59
N VAL A 26 -5.92 -29.07 31.36
CA VAL A 26 -7.27 -28.68 30.90
C VAL A 26 -7.33 -27.19 30.56
N VAL A 27 -6.78 -26.33 31.42
CA VAL A 27 -6.70 -24.88 31.16
C VAL A 27 -5.88 -24.60 29.90
N GLY A 28 -4.72 -25.24 29.74
CA GLY A 28 -3.88 -25.10 28.55
C GLY A 28 -4.59 -25.52 27.26
N VAL A 29 -5.33 -26.63 27.29
CA VAL A 29 -6.12 -27.10 26.15
C VAL A 29 -7.24 -26.13 25.81
N VAL A 30 -8.00 -25.64 26.80
CA VAL A 30 -9.09 -24.68 26.57
C VAL A 30 -8.56 -23.36 26.00
N LEU A 31 -7.45 -22.84 26.55
CA LEU A 31 -6.81 -21.64 26.02
C LEU A 31 -6.27 -21.86 24.59
N GLY A 32 -5.65 -23.01 24.33
CA GLY A 32 -5.17 -23.37 22.99
C GLY A 32 -6.30 -23.45 21.95
N ILE A 33 -7.42 -24.10 22.29
CA ILE A 33 -8.60 -24.17 21.41
C ILE A 33 -9.21 -22.78 21.22
N GLY A 34 -9.36 -21.99 22.28
CA GLY A 34 -9.87 -20.62 22.21
C GLY A 34 -9.04 -19.72 21.29
N ALA A 35 -7.71 -19.79 21.41
CA ALA A 35 -6.79 -19.06 20.54
C ALA A 35 -6.91 -19.52 19.07
N LEU A 36 -6.98 -20.82 18.81
CA LEU A 36 -7.12 -21.37 17.46
C LEU A 36 -8.46 -20.98 16.81
N VAL A 37 -9.57 -21.07 17.54
CA VAL A 37 -10.90 -20.68 17.05
C VAL A 37 -10.95 -19.18 16.80
N GLY A 38 -10.41 -18.37 17.71
CA GLY A 38 -10.31 -16.92 17.55
C GLY A 38 -9.51 -16.53 16.31
N TRP A 39 -8.32 -17.14 16.11
CA TRP A 39 -7.52 -16.94 14.91
C TRP A 39 -8.29 -17.35 13.66
N ARG A 40 -8.88 -18.56 13.65
CA ARG A 40 -9.59 -19.08 12.48
C ARG A 40 -10.76 -18.20 12.08
N TYR A 41 -11.55 -17.73 13.06
CA TYR A 41 -12.67 -16.83 12.83
C TYR A 41 -12.22 -15.49 12.21
N TRP A 42 -11.14 -14.90 12.74
CA TRP A 42 -10.56 -13.69 12.16
C TRP A 42 -10.09 -13.94 10.71
N ASN A 43 -9.37 -15.04 10.47
CA ASN A 43 -8.87 -15.36 9.15
C ASN A 43 -9.99 -15.63 8.12
N SER A 44 -11.06 -16.34 8.52
CA SER A 44 -12.21 -16.58 7.63
C SER A 44 -12.97 -15.30 7.31
N HIS A 45 -13.18 -14.43 8.30
CA HIS A 45 -13.84 -13.14 8.09
C HIS A 45 -13.03 -12.23 7.15
N GLN A 46 -11.70 -12.24 7.27
CA GLN A 46 -10.82 -11.52 6.36
C GLN A 46 -10.89 -12.05 4.92
N ALA A 47 -10.97 -13.39 4.75
CA ALA A 47 -11.05 -14.03 3.44
C ALA A 47 -12.39 -13.76 2.74
N GLU A 48 -13.52 -13.91 3.45
CA GLU A 48 -14.85 -13.58 2.93
C GLU A 48 -14.97 -12.09 2.57
N SER A 49 -14.46 -11.21 3.44
CA SER A 49 -14.43 -9.76 3.20
C SER A 49 -13.63 -9.41 1.95
N SER A 50 -12.52 -10.10 1.68
CA SER A 50 -11.69 -9.86 0.50
C SER A 50 -12.38 -10.27 -0.80
N MET A 51 -13.15 -11.38 -0.79
CA MET A 51 -13.94 -11.82 -1.95
C MET A 51 -15.15 -10.90 -2.21
N ALA A 52 -15.82 -10.44 -1.16
CA ALA A 52 -16.89 -9.44 -1.30
C ALA A 52 -16.35 -8.11 -1.85
N SER A 53 -15.22 -7.64 -1.30
CA SER A 53 -14.56 -6.41 -1.74
C SER A 53 -14.11 -6.49 -3.20
N SER A 54 -13.66 -7.66 -3.68
CA SER A 54 -13.23 -7.81 -5.07
C SER A 54 -14.39 -7.76 -6.07
N LEU A 55 -15.51 -8.41 -5.75
CA LEU A 55 -16.72 -8.38 -6.57
C LEU A 55 -17.34 -6.98 -6.63
N GLU A 56 -17.40 -6.31 -5.49
CA GLU A 56 -17.91 -4.95 -5.41
C GLU A 56 -16.97 -3.96 -6.13
N TYR A 57 -15.65 -4.10 -5.95
CA TYR A 57 -14.65 -3.34 -6.70
C TYR A 57 -14.87 -3.49 -8.20
N GLN A 58 -15.01 -4.73 -8.71
CA GLN A 58 -15.25 -4.96 -10.13
C GLN A 58 -16.54 -4.29 -10.61
N THR A 59 -17.61 -4.38 -9.83
CA THR A 59 -18.92 -3.78 -10.16
C THR A 59 -18.83 -2.26 -10.23
N VAL A 60 -18.22 -1.66 -9.21
CA VAL A 60 -18.11 -0.22 -9.05
C VAL A 60 -17.19 0.36 -10.12
N THR A 61 -15.99 -0.18 -10.31
CA THR A 61 -15.00 0.34 -11.27
C THR A 61 -15.46 0.21 -12.72
N GLN A 62 -16.12 -0.89 -13.10
CA GLN A 62 -16.72 -1.01 -14.44
C GLN A 62 -17.85 0.01 -14.69
N ALA A 63 -18.55 0.41 -13.63
CA ALA A 63 -19.62 1.40 -13.71
C ALA A 63 -19.12 2.84 -13.69
N VAL A 64 -17.89 3.12 -13.22
CA VAL A 64 -17.35 4.47 -13.10
C VAL A 64 -17.25 5.13 -14.47
N ARG A 65 -18.06 6.17 -14.67
CA ARG A 65 -18.06 7.00 -15.85
C ARG A 65 -17.92 8.47 -15.47
N ALA A 66 -16.96 9.14 -16.10
CA ALA A 66 -16.64 10.54 -15.81
C ALA A 66 -17.82 11.49 -16.09
N ASP A 67 -18.67 11.15 -17.05
CA ASP A 67 -19.88 11.88 -17.43
C ASP A 67 -21.12 11.53 -16.58
N GLN A 68 -21.02 10.57 -15.64
CA GLN A 68 -22.11 10.16 -14.77
C GLN A 68 -21.75 10.32 -13.28
N PRO A 69 -22.06 11.47 -12.67
CA PRO A 69 -21.68 11.78 -11.28
C PRO A 69 -22.14 10.76 -10.24
N ALA A 70 -23.28 10.10 -10.47
CA ALA A 70 -23.80 9.08 -9.57
C ALA A 70 -22.86 7.86 -9.45
N THR A 71 -22.22 7.47 -10.56
CA THR A 71 -21.30 6.33 -10.59
C THR A 71 -19.99 6.64 -9.85
N LEU A 72 -19.48 7.88 -10.01
CA LEU A 72 -18.34 8.37 -9.25
C LEU A 72 -18.65 8.40 -7.75
N SER A 73 -19.80 8.93 -7.33
CA SER A 73 -20.17 8.99 -5.91
C SER A 73 -20.31 7.60 -5.28
N ALA A 74 -20.83 6.61 -6.01
CA ALA A 74 -20.87 5.22 -5.55
C ALA A 74 -19.45 4.66 -5.34
N ALA A 75 -18.54 4.97 -6.27
CA ALA A 75 -17.14 4.55 -6.15
C ALA A 75 -16.40 5.22 -5.00
N GLU A 76 -16.64 6.50 -4.75
CA GLU A 76 -16.07 7.22 -3.60
C GLU A 76 -16.53 6.61 -2.28
N LYS A 77 -17.81 6.24 -2.17
CA LYS A 77 -18.34 5.57 -0.97
C LYS A 77 -17.66 4.23 -0.75
N PHE A 78 -17.52 3.42 -1.80
CA PHE A 78 -16.81 2.15 -1.72
C PHE A 78 -15.34 2.34 -1.29
N ALA A 79 -14.61 3.26 -1.92
CA ALA A 79 -13.24 3.60 -1.56
C ALA A 79 -13.12 4.12 -0.11
N ALA A 80 -14.15 4.82 0.38
CA ALA A 80 -14.20 5.32 1.75
C ALA A 80 -14.40 4.21 2.80
N SER A 81 -15.31 3.26 2.52
CA SER A 81 -15.69 2.18 3.45
C SER A 81 -14.73 0.98 3.42
N THR A 82 -14.02 0.77 2.30
CA THR A 82 -13.22 -0.43 2.09
C THR A 82 -11.75 -0.19 2.45
N LYS A 83 -11.36 -0.55 3.67
CA LYS A 83 -9.99 -0.34 4.20
C LYS A 83 -9.04 -1.51 3.88
N ASN A 84 -8.87 -1.79 2.59
CA ASN A 84 -7.94 -2.79 2.07
C ASN A 84 -7.43 -2.38 0.67
N THR A 85 -6.66 -3.26 0.03
CA THR A 85 -6.09 -3.05 -1.32
C THR A 85 -7.13 -2.61 -2.35
N TYR A 86 -8.37 -3.15 -2.31
CA TYR A 86 -9.41 -2.79 -3.28
C TYR A 86 -9.92 -1.36 -3.09
N GLY A 87 -10.04 -0.88 -1.86
CA GLY A 87 -10.39 0.53 -1.61
C GLY A 87 -9.26 1.49 -2.04
N ALA A 88 -8.01 1.10 -1.84
CA ALA A 88 -6.86 1.85 -2.35
C ALA A 88 -6.81 1.88 -3.89
N LEU A 89 -7.09 0.77 -4.57
CA LEU A 89 -7.20 0.71 -6.03
C LEU A 89 -8.37 1.54 -6.56
N ALA A 90 -9.54 1.47 -5.91
CA ALA A 90 -10.68 2.31 -6.27
C ALA A 90 -10.34 3.79 -6.12
N SER A 91 -9.66 4.17 -5.02
CA SER A 91 -9.19 5.54 -4.79
C SER A 91 -8.27 6.02 -5.91
N LEU A 92 -7.36 5.17 -6.39
CA LEU A 92 -6.46 5.47 -7.52
C LEU A 92 -7.22 5.71 -8.83
N GLU A 93 -8.23 4.90 -9.12
CA GLU A 93 -9.04 5.03 -10.33
C GLU A 93 -9.90 6.29 -10.31
N ILE A 94 -10.55 6.58 -9.18
CA ILE A 94 -11.34 7.80 -8.99
C ILE A 94 -10.44 9.04 -9.10
N ALA A 95 -9.26 9.00 -8.48
CA ALA A 95 -8.29 10.09 -8.57
C ALA A 95 -7.88 10.37 -10.03
N GLN A 96 -7.69 9.32 -10.84
CA GLN A 96 -7.43 9.47 -12.26
C GLN A 96 -8.58 10.18 -12.97
N LYS A 97 -9.84 9.78 -12.74
CA LYS A 97 -11.01 10.45 -13.34
C LYS A 97 -11.10 11.93 -12.97
N TYR A 98 -10.80 12.27 -11.72
CA TYR A 98 -10.74 13.67 -11.29
C TYR A 98 -9.61 14.44 -11.96
N ALA A 99 -8.42 13.85 -12.06
CA ALA A 99 -7.29 14.47 -12.75
C ALA A 99 -7.57 14.68 -14.25
N ASP A 100 -8.19 13.70 -14.92
CA ASP A 100 -8.60 13.78 -16.34
C ASP A 100 -9.60 14.94 -16.57
N ASN A 101 -10.44 15.22 -15.58
CA ASN A 101 -11.39 16.35 -15.58
C ASN A 101 -10.80 17.66 -15.01
N ASN A 102 -9.48 17.71 -14.77
CA ASN A 102 -8.76 18.84 -14.18
C ASN A 102 -9.22 19.23 -12.75
N ASP A 103 -9.94 18.36 -12.04
CA ASP A 103 -10.33 18.52 -10.63
C ASP A 103 -9.21 17.98 -9.72
N LEU A 104 -8.06 18.65 -9.78
CA LEU A 104 -6.84 18.22 -9.10
C LEU A 104 -7.02 18.15 -7.57
N ALA A 105 -7.88 19.00 -6.99
CA ALA A 105 -8.17 19.00 -5.56
C ALA A 105 -8.81 17.69 -5.11
N LYS A 106 -9.84 17.23 -5.83
CA LYS A 106 -10.46 15.94 -5.54
C LYS A 106 -9.54 14.77 -5.87
N ALA A 107 -8.73 14.86 -6.92
CA ALA A 107 -7.73 13.84 -7.23
C ALA A 107 -6.75 13.65 -6.06
N ALA A 108 -6.20 14.75 -5.51
CA ALA A 108 -5.31 14.69 -4.36
C ALA A 108 -5.98 14.10 -3.12
N ALA A 109 -7.22 14.49 -2.83
CA ALA A 109 -7.99 13.97 -1.70
C ALA A 109 -8.22 12.44 -1.81
N GLN A 110 -8.57 11.95 -3.00
CA GLN A 110 -8.74 10.52 -3.24
C GLN A 110 -7.42 9.75 -3.10
N LEU A 111 -6.30 10.29 -3.57
CA LEU A 111 -4.98 9.67 -3.36
C LEU A 111 -4.62 9.59 -1.86
N GLN A 112 -4.91 10.63 -1.08
CA GLN A 112 -4.71 10.60 0.38
C GLN A 112 -5.61 9.56 1.06
N GLN A 113 -6.86 9.44 0.62
CA GLN A 113 -7.77 8.37 1.08
C GLN A 113 -7.20 6.98 0.76
N GLY A 114 -6.63 6.79 -0.45
CA GLY A 114 -5.98 5.55 -0.85
C GLY A 114 -4.81 5.17 0.06
N LEU A 115 -3.96 6.13 0.43
CA LEU A 115 -2.87 5.91 1.39
C LEU A 115 -3.37 5.42 2.75
N SER A 116 -4.51 5.93 3.21
CA SER A 116 -5.12 5.51 4.49
C SER A 116 -5.72 4.10 4.45
N SER A 117 -5.85 3.49 3.26
CA SER A 117 -6.56 2.24 3.04
C SER A 117 -5.63 1.05 2.78
N THR A 118 -4.31 1.27 2.70
CA THR A 118 -3.32 0.22 2.43
C THR A 118 -2.08 0.34 3.30
N SER A 119 -1.53 -0.82 3.69
CA SER A 119 -0.22 -0.97 4.33
C SER A 119 0.84 -1.57 3.40
N ASP A 120 0.50 -1.85 2.13
CA ASP A 120 1.44 -2.36 1.14
C ASP A 120 2.40 -1.24 0.69
N GLU A 121 3.69 -1.43 0.91
CA GLU A 121 4.70 -0.40 0.67
C GLU A 121 4.82 0.00 -0.81
N ASN A 122 4.66 -0.96 -1.74
CA ASN A 122 4.73 -0.68 -3.17
C ASN A 122 3.51 0.11 -3.65
N LEU A 123 2.33 -0.21 -3.13
CA LEU A 123 1.11 0.52 -3.42
C LEU A 123 1.15 1.93 -2.80
N GLN A 124 1.66 2.08 -1.58
CA GLN A 124 1.90 3.39 -0.98
C GLN A 124 2.87 4.23 -1.82
N ALA A 125 3.97 3.62 -2.29
CA ALA A 125 4.92 4.28 -3.17
C ALA A 125 4.26 4.77 -4.47
N LEU A 126 3.48 3.92 -5.14
CA LEU A 126 2.72 4.28 -6.33
C LEU A 126 1.75 5.45 -6.08
N ILE A 127 0.99 5.39 -4.98
CA ILE A 127 0.02 6.44 -4.64
C ILE A 127 0.74 7.76 -4.36
N ASN A 128 1.83 7.74 -3.58
CA ASN A 128 2.62 8.93 -3.29
C ASN A 128 3.25 9.55 -4.54
N VAL A 129 3.78 8.74 -5.47
CA VAL A 129 4.29 9.24 -6.76
C VAL A 129 3.19 9.96 -7.56
N ARG A 130 1.98 9.39 -7.63
CA ARG A 130 0.85 10.02 -8.31
C ARG A 130 0.38 11.29 -7.58
N LEU A 131 0.36 11.28 -6.25
CA LEU A 131 -0.01 12.43 -5.43
C LEU A 131 0.96 13.58 -5.63
N ALA A 132 2.27 13.31 -5.64
CA ALA A 132 3.29 14.32 -5.92
C ALA A 132 3.09 14.95 -7.30
N ARG A 133 2.78 14.16 -8.34
CA ARG A 133 2.47 14.69 -9.68
C ARG A 133 1.24 15.59 -9.67
N VAL A 134 0.18 15.24 -8.94
CA VAL A 134 -1.00 16.11 -8.80
C VAL A 134 -0.65 17.40 -8.06
N GLN A 135 0.13 17.32 -6.97
CA GLN A 135 0.58 18.48 -6.21
C GLN A 135 1.46 19.42 -7.04
N ILE A 136 2.34 18.89 -7.90
CA ILE A 136 3.13 19.70 -8.85
C ILE A 136 2.20 20.48 -9.78
N GLN A 137 1.17 19.84 -10.35
CA GLN A 137 0.19 20.51 -11.22
C GLN A 137 -0.62 21.57 -10.46
N GLN A 138 -0.90 21.34 -9.17
CA GLN A 138 -1.52 22.33 -8.29
C GLN A 138 -0.57 23.45 -7.84
N LYS A 139 0.70 23.44 -8.29
CA LYS A 139 1.78 24.34 -7.84
C LYS A 139 2.09 24.24 -6.35
N GLN A 140 1.72 23.14 -5.69
CA GLN A 140 2.03 22.84 -4.30
C GLN A 140 3.41 22.15 -4.19
N ILE A 141 4.46 22.86 -4.59
CA ILE A 141 5.79 22.29 -4.80
C ILE A 141 6.39 21.71 -3.52
N ASP A 142 6.30 22.41 -2.39
CA ASP A 142 6.85 21.92 -1.12
C ASP A 142 6.13 20.66 -0.63
N ALA A 143 4.80 20.60 -0.84
CA ALA A 143 4.02 19.40 -0.53
C ALA A 143 4.43 18.23 -1.42
N ALA A 144 4.62 18.47 -2.72
CA ALA A 144 5.09 17.44 -3.66
C ALA A 144 6.47 16.88 -3.28
N LEU A 145 7.42 17.74 -2.95
CA LEU A 145 8.75 17.33 -2.52
C LEU A 145 8.69 16.47 -1.24
N LYS A 146 7.90 16.90 -0.25
CA LYS A 146 7.68 16.13 0.98
C LYS A 146 7.01 14.78 0.72
N THR A 147 6.04 14.73 -0.19
CA THR A 147 5.40 13.48 -0.59
C THR A 147 6.40 12.55 -1.28
N LEU A 148 7.28 13.06 -2.15
CA LEU A 148 8.34 12.27 -2.79
C LEU A 148 9.35 11.72 -1.77
N ASP A 149 9.66 12.46 -0.71
CA ASP A 149 10.56 11.99 0.36
C ASP A 149 9.99 10.80 1.15
N SER A 150 8.68 10.59 1.11
CA SER A 150 8.02 9.45 1.76
C SER A 150 8.03 8.16 0.93
N VAL A 151 8.42 8.23 -0.35
CA VAL A 151 8.46 7.07 -1.25
C VAL A 151 9.71 6.24 -0.96
N LYS A 152 9.51 4.94 -0.72
CA LYS A 152 10.58 3.98 -0.42
C LYS A 152 10.72 2.96 -1.56
N GLY A 153 11.89 2.35 -1.67
CA GLY A 153 12.18 1.26 -2.61
C GLY A 153 13.04 1.71 -3.79
N GLU A 154 14.03 0.90 -4.14
CA GLU A 154 15.05 1.21 -5.16
C GLU A 154 14.44 1.41 -6.55
N GLY A 155 13.39 0.65 -6.88
CA GLY A 155 12.69 0.75 -8.17
C GLY A 155 12.00 2.10 -8.43
N TRP A 156 11.81 2.92 -7.40
CA TRP A 156 11.16 4.24 -7.53
C TRP A 156 12.15 5.39 -7.71
N VAL A 157 13.45 5.16 -7.50
CA VAL A 157 14.47 6.21 -7.43
C VAL A 157 14.49 7.07 -8.71
N ALA A 158 14.47 6.44 -9.88
CA ALA A 158 14.45 7.15 -11.16
C ALA A 158 13.20 8.02 -11.34
N ILE A 159 12.02 7.49 -10.97
CA ILE A 159 10.73 8.19 -11.08
C ILE A 159 10.67 9.37 -10.10
N ILE A 160 11.13 9.17 -8.87
CA ILE A 160 11.23 10.22 -7.86
C ILE A 160 12.16 11.33 -8.35
N ALA A 161 13.30 10.98 -8.93
CA ALA A 161 14.26 11.95 -9.45
C ALA A 161 13.67 12.78 -10.60
N ASP A 162 12.91 12.15 -11.50
CA ASP A 162 12.20 12.83 -12.58
C ASP A 162 11.19 13.85 -12.06
N LEU A 163 10.28 13.42 -11.16
CA LEU A 163 9.27 14.30 -10.57
C LEU A 163 9.88 15.38 -9.67
N ARG A 164 10.94 15.07 -8.93
CA ARG A 164 11.67 16.06 -8.13
C ARG A 164 12.26 17.13 -9.04
N GLY A 165 12.84 16.75 -10.18
CA GLY A 165 13.34 17.72 -11.15
C GLY A 165 12.23 18.59 -11.75
N GLU A 166 11.07 18.01 -12.07
CA GLU A 166 9.89 18.78 -12.52
C GLU A 166 9.41 19.78 -11.46
N ALA A 167 9.32 19.35 -10.20
CA ALA A 167 8.94 20.19 -9.08
C ALA A 167 9.92 21.37 -8.89
N LEU A 168 11.23 21.09 -8.93
CA LEU A 168 12.28 22.10 -8.80
C LEU A 168 12.28 23.08 -9.98
N LEU A 169 12.11 22.58 -11.21
CA LEU A 169 12.00 23.44 -12.38
C LEU A 169 10.77 24.36 -12.29
N SER A 170 9.63 23.84 -11.83
CA SER A 170 8.39 24.62 -11.71
C SER A 170 8.49 25.80 -10.72
N LYS A 171 9.43 25.76 -9.77
CA LYS A 171 9.74 26.90 -8.87
C LYS A 171 10.92 27.76 -9.35
N GLY A 172 11.43 27.52 -10.56
CA GLY A 172 12.54 28.26 -11.17
C GLY A 172 13.94 27.75 -10.82
N ASP A 173 14.05 26.67 -10.04
CA ASP A 173 15.34 26.08 -9.64
C ASP A 173 15.88 25.15 -10.74
N LYS A 174 16.42 25.76 -11.81
CA LYS A 174 16.98 25.05 -12.97
C LYS A 174 18.17 24.16 -12.58
N GLN A 175 19.01 24.61 -11.64
CA GLN A 175 20.17 23.83 -11.22
C GLN A 175 19.73 22.60 -10.42
N GLY A 176 18.84 22.77 -9.45
CA GLY A 176 18.27 21.65 -8.70
C GLY A 176 17.55 20.65 -9.61
N ALA A 177 16.83 21.13 -10.62
CA ALA A 177 16.20 20.28 -11.62
C ALA A 177 17.21 19.45 -12.41
N ARG A 178 18.27 20.10 -12.92
CA ARG A 178 19.38 19.43 -13.63
C ARG A 178 20.03 18.37 -12.76
N ASP A 179 20.30 18.68 -11.50
CA ASP A 179 20.96 17.77 -10.56
C ASP A 179 20.08 16.55 -10.25
N ALA A 180 18.77 16.76 -10.07
CA ALA A 180 17.81 15.68 -9.84
C ALA A 180 17.75 14.73 -11.05
N TRP A 181 17.55 15.25 -12.25
CA TRP A 181 17.50 14.44 -13.48
C TRP A 181 18.82 13.74 -13.78
N SER A 182 19.96 14.40 -13.52
CA SER A 182 21.28 13.79 -13.73
C SER A 182 21.46 12.58 -12.82
N LYS A 183 21.13 12.71 -11.53
CA LYS A 183 21.17 11.60 -10.57
C LYS A 183 20.20 10.48 -10.98
N GLY A 184 18.98 10.82 -11.36
CA GLY A 184 17.98 9.87 -11.82
C GLY A 184 18.44 9.04 -13.03
N SER A 185 19.05 9.70 -14.01
CA SER A 185 19.52 9.06 -15.25
C SER A 185 20.63 8.02 -15.03
N GLN A 186 21.39 8.14 -13.94
CA GLN A 186 22.48 7.24 -13.58
C GLN A 186 22.03 6.03 -12.75
N THR A 187 20.75 5.97 -12.36
CA THR A 187 20.18 4.83 -11.64
C THR A 187 19.74 3.72 -12.59
N ASP A 188 19.10 2.67 -12.06
CA ASP A 188 18.47 1.59 -12.85
C ASP A 188 17.17 2.04 -13.55
N ALA A 189 17.17 3.26 -14.09
CA ALA A 189 16.11 3.81 -14.89
C ALA A 189 15.95 3.00 -16.19
N SER A 190 14.71 2.81 -16.62
CA SER A 190 14.45 2.27 -17.95
C SER A 190 15.09 3.15 -19.03
N PRO A 191 15.50 2.58 -20.18
CA PRO A 191 16.12 3.35 -21.25
C PRO A 191 15.31 4.59 -21.66
N ALA A 192 13.98 4.44 -21.76
CA ALA A 192 13.07 5.53 -22.11
C ALA A 192 13.05 6.65 -21.05
N LEU A 193 13.01 6.30 -19.76
CA LEU A 193 13.01 7.29 -18.68
C LEU A 193 14.36 8.02 -18.59
N ARG A 194 15.47 7.30 -18.79
CA ARG A 194 16.81 7.89 -18.87
C ARG A 194 16.92 8.89 -20.02
N GLU A 195 16.46 8.52 -21.20
CA GLU A 195 16.45 9.39 -22.39
C GLU A 195 15.57 10.63 -22.16
N MET A 196 14.39 10.45 -21.57
CA MET A 196 13.50 11.57 -21.24
C MET A 196 14.18 12.58 -20.28
N MET A 197 14.83 12.11 -19.23
CA MET A 197 15.57 12.98 -18.30
C MET A 197 16.73 13.70 -19.01
N GLN A 198 17.46 13.02 -19.90
CA GLN A 198 18.53 13.64 -20.68
C GLN A 198 18.00 14.74 -21.62
N MET A 199 16.86 14.51 -22.28
CA MET A 199 16.19 15.54 -23.09
C MET A 199 15.80 16.75 -22.23
N LYS A 200 15.21 16.53 -21.05
CA LYS A 200 14.86 17.59 -20.10
C LYS A 200 16.10 18.39 -19.67
N ILE A 201 17.23 17.73 -19.38
CA ILE A 201 18.51 18.35 -19.03
C ILE A 201 19.05 19.23 -20.17
N ASN A 202 18.98 18.76 -21.41
CA ASN A 202 19.48 19.48 -22.59
C ASN A 202 18.66 20.75 -22.87
N ASN A 203 17.34 20.69 -22.65
CA ASN A 203 16.42 21.80 -22.85
C ASN A 203 16.50 22.89 -21.77
N LEU A 204 17.20 22.68 -20.64
CA LEU A 204 17.36 23.69 -19.59
C LEU A 204 18.31 24.84 -19.97
N SER A 205 19.20 24.58 -20.93
CA SER A 205 20.27 25.47 -21.40
C SER A 205 19.88 26.31 -22.63
N SER A 206 18.72 26.06 -23.20
CA SER A 206 18.08 26.86 -24.25
C SER A 206 17.11 27.89 -23.67
#